data_AF-A0A3E0NML7-F1
#
_entry.id   AF-A0A3E0NML7-F1
#
_cell.length_a   1.000
_cell.length_b   1.000
_cell.length_c   1.000
_cell.angle_alpha   90.00
_cell.angle_beta   90.00
_cell.angle_gamma   90.00
#
_symmetry.space_group_name_H-M   'P 1'
#
loop_
_entity.id
_entity.type
_entity.pdbx_description
1 polymer ?
#
loop_
_entity_poly.entity_id
_entity_poly.type
_entity_poly.pdbx_seq_one_letter_code
_entity_poly.pdbx_strand_id
1 'polypeptide(L)'
;MSEGREWAGEAELWRELGALWRQGPDDGTAPETMESPPSRPSAQALGAELARRVRRQILRAVAVQVLELLTAAAALWLALALLRGDGGAMERITALVIVTLVAVAAAYGVWNRRHAWRVRARTPHGHLEDLRRRNRARRGYLRFSYALLVAEVALFSVWIPLQRPDELVSAFAFLALWCGAGFLVLLRLNVVVRREAQTLERLAAELDVPDDEAAR
;
A
#
# COMPACT_ATOMS: atom_id res chain seq x y z
N MET A 1 5.87 8.01 -29.61
CA MET A 1 5.99 6.60 -30.06
C MET A 1 6.99 5.78 -29.23
N SER A 2 7.07 6.01 -27.90
CA SER A 2 7.99 5.27 -27.00
C SER A 2 7.26 4.27 -26.08
N GLU A 3 5.97 4.47 -25.79
CA GLU A 3 5.20 3.58 -24.89
C GLU A 3 4.93 2.21 -25.51
N GLY A 4 4.69 2.10 -26.81
CA GLY A 4 4.40 0.81 -27.47
C GLY A 4 5.55 -0.22 -27.43
N ARG A 5 6.81 0.25 -27.29
CA ARG A 5 7.98 -0.64 -27.12
C ARG A 5 8.16 -1.11 -25.68
N GLU A 6 7.62 -0.36 -24.72
CA GLU A 6 7.73 -0.66 -23.29
C GLU A 6 6.80 -1.83 -22.90
N TRP A 7 5.59 -1.86 -23.44
CA TRP A 7 4.63 -2.98 -23.25
C TRP A 7 5.03 -4.26 -23.99
N ALA A 8 5.69 -4.14 -25.15
CA ALA A 8 6.19 -5.29 -25.91
C ALA A 8 7.30 -6.02 -25.12
N GLY A 9 8.22 -5.26 -24.50
CA GLY A 9 9.25 -5.83 -23.64
C GLY A 9 8.70 -6.48 -22.36
N GLU A 10 7.59 -5.97 -21.81
CA GLU A 10 6.95 -6.55 -20.64
C GLU A 10 6.26 -7.89 -20.97
N ALA A 11 5.55 -7.97 -22.11
CA ALA A 11 4.93 -9.21 -22.58
C ALA A 11 5.96 -10.29 -22.95
N GLU A 12 7.10 -9.89 -23.49
CA GLU A 12 8.22 -10.78 -23.82
C GLU A 12 8.91 -11.30 -22.55
N LEU A 13 9.08 -10.45 -21.54
CA LEU A 13 9.59 -10.81 -20.22
C LEU A 13 8.68 -11.81 -19.50
N TRP A 14 7.35 -11.68 -19.63
CA TRP A 14 6.39 -12.67 -19.12
C TRP A 14 6.42 -13.99 -19.91
N ARG A 15 6.72 -13.97 -21.22
CA ARG A 15 6.88 -15.20 -22.03
C ARG A 15 8.18 -15.94 -21.72
N GLU A 16 9.29 -15.24 -21.59
CA GLU A 16 10.60 -15.84 -21.25
C GLU A 16 10.57 -16.47 -19.87
N LEU A 17 10.01 -15.77 -18.87
CA LEU A 17 9.75 -16.37 -17.56
C LEU A 17 8.82 -17.57 -17.67
N GLY A 18 7.75 -17.50 -18.47
CA GLY A 18 6.87 -18.64 -18.72
C GLY A 18 7.51 -19.81 -19.49
N ALA A 19 8.64 -19.60 -20.17
CA ALA A 19 9.41 -20.63 -20.87
C ALA A 19 10.43 -21.30 -19.94
N LEU A 20 11.15 -20.49 -19.14
CA LEU A 20 12.03 -20.98 -18.07
C LEU A 20 11.28 -21.81 -17.01
N TRP A 21 9.99 -21.55 -16.82
CA TRP A 21 9.13 -22.30 -15.91
C TRP A 21 8.61 -23.64 -16.47
N ARG A 22 8.75 -23.86 -17.78
CA ARG A 22 8.27 -25.08 -18.48
C ARG A 22 9.38 -26.09 -18.77
N GLN A 23 10.64 -25.69 -18.68
CA GLN A 23 11.76 -26.62 -18.67
C GLN A 23 11.84 -27.26 -17.28
N GLY A 24 11.08 -28.34 -17.08
CA GLY A 24 11.33 -29.29 -16.00
C GLY A 24 12.67 -30.01 -16.22
N PRO A 25 13.26 -30.63 -15.19
CA PRO A 25 14.51 -31.35 -15.36
C PRO A 25 14.25 -32.64 -16.15
N ASP A 26 14.85 -32.76 -17.33
CA ASP A 26 14.99 -34.05 -18.02
C ASP A 26 16.29 -34.74 -17.59
N ASP A 27 16.17 -36.07 -17.53
CA ASP A 27 17.16 -37.14 -17.42
C ASP A 27 17.74 -37.52 -16.04
N GLY A 28 17.09 -38.54 -15.44
CA GLY A 28 17.73 -39.86 -15.31
C GLY A 28 18.35 -40.26 -13.97
N THR A 29 17.77 -41.28 -13.30
CA THR A 29 18.35 -42.20 -12.28
C THR A 29 18.83 -41.54 -10.95
N ALA A 30 18.61 -42.01 -9.71
CA ALA A 30 18.47 -43.34 -9.08
C ALA A 30 17.89 -43.18 -7.62
N PRO A 31 17.80 -44.24 -6.77
CA PRO A 31 16.74 -44.43 -5.76
C PRO A 31 17.04 -44.04 -4.29
N GLU A 32 15.94 -43.98 -3.53
CA GLU A 32 15.69 -44.31 -2.10
C GLU A 32 16.59 -43.79 -0.94
N THR A 33 15.90 -43.04 -0.07
CA THR A 33 15.94 -43.00 1.41
C THR A 33 17.24 -42.62 2.14
N MET A 34 17.38 -41.31 2.39
CA MET A 34 17.94 -40.78 3.63
C MET A 34 17.07 -39.60 4.11
N GLU A 35 16.67 -39.62 5.38
CA GLU A 35 16.04 -38.49 6.07
C GLU A 35 16.91 -37.24 5.87
N SER A 36 16.45 -36.33 5.01
CA SER A 36 17.11 -35.06 4.77
C SER A 36 16.74 -34.07 5.88
N PRO A 37 17.69 -33.22 6.35
CA PRO A 37 17.40 -32.10 7.24
C PRO A 37 16.33 -31.21 6.57
N PRO A 38 15.52 -30.43 7.33
CA PRO A 38 14.38 -29.70 6.78
C PRO A 38 14.83 -28.94 5.54
N SER A 39 14.40 -29.45 4.38
CA SER A 39 14.92 -29.05 3.09
C SER A 39 14.71 -27.55 2.96
N ARG A 40 15.82 -26.78 2.93
CA ARG A 40 15.79 -25.35 2.64
C ARG A 40 14.87 -25.17 1.44
N PRO A 41 13.88 -24.26 1.49
CA PRO A 41 12.97 -24.09 0.37
C PRO A 41 13.80 -23.86 -0.88
N SER A 42 13.60 -24.70 -1.89
CA SER A 42 14.35 -24.58 -3.14
C SER A 42 14.23 -23.15 -3.65
N ALA A 43 15.26 -22.64 -4.33
CA ALA A 43 15.23 -21.28 -4.90
C ALA A 43 13.95 -21.03 -5.74
N GLN A 44 13.39 -22.10 -6.32
CA GLN A 44 12.10 -22.12 -7.01
C GLN A 44 10.88 -21.95 -6.08
N ALA A 45 10.84 -22.61 -4.92
CA ALA A 45 9.78 -22.43 -3.92
C ALA A 45 9.80 -21.01 -3.31
N LEU A 46 11.00 -20.46 -3.07
CA LEU A 46 11.19 -19.07 -2.66
C LEU A 46 10.69 -18.09 -3.73
N GLY A 47 11.00 -18.34 -5.01
CA GLY A 47 10.52 -17.54 -6.14
C GLY A 47 8.99 -17.53 -6.29
N ALA A 48 8.34 -18.69 -6.16
CA ALA A 48 6.89 -18.80 -6.23
C ALA A 48 6.17 -18.10 -5.05
N GLU A 49 6.73 -18.20 -3.84
CA GLU A 49 6.22 -17.52 -2.65
C GLU A 49 6.38 -15.98 -2.77
N LEU A 50 7.53 -15.51 -3.26
CA LEU A 50 7.77 -14.10 -3.58
C LEU A 50 6.79 -13.59 -4.64
N ALA A 51 6.56 -14.33 -5.73
CA ALA A 51 5.61 -13.97 -6.78
C ALA A 51 4.17 -13.86 -6.26
N ARG A 52 3.72 -14.83 -5.43
CA ARG A 52 2.40 -14.79 -4.78
C ARG A 52 2.27 -13.59 -3.85
N ARG A 53 3.34 -13.22 -3.12
CA ARG A 53 3.36 -12.04 -2.24
C ARG A 53 3.28 -10.74 -3.04
N VAL A 54 4.03 -10.63 -4.13
CA VAL A 54 3.98 -9.48 -5.04
C VAL A 54 2.58 -9.32 -5.63
N ARG A 55 1.97 -10.40 -6.14
CA ARG A 55 0.60 -10.37 -6.67
C ARG A 55 -0.43 -9.94 -5.62
N ARG A 56 -0.34 -10.47 -4.40
CA ARG A 56 -1.22 -10.05 -3.28
C ARG A 56 -1.01 -8.60 -2.89
N GLN A 57 0.23 -8.11 -2.93
CA GLN A 57 0.53 -6.70 -2.64
C GLN A 57 -0.03 -5.76 -3.71
N ILE A 58 0.06 -6.14 -5.00
CA ILE A 58 -0.54 -5.37 -6.10
C ILE A 58 -2.06 -5.32 -5.95
N LEU A 59 -2.72 -6.45 -5.71
CA LEU A 59 -4.17 -6.49 -5.50
C LEU A 59 -4.61 -5.63 -4.31
N ARG A 60 -3.87 -5.66 -3.21
CA ARG A 60 -4.14 -4.78 -2.06
C ARG A 60 -3.95 -3.31 -2.42
N ALA A 61 -2.91 -2.97 -3.18
CA ALA A 61 -2.68 -1.60 -3.63
C ALA A 61 -3.83 -1.10 -4.52
N VAL A 62 -4.32 -1.95 -5.44
CA VAL A 62 -5.49 -1.65 -6.28
C VAL A 62 -6.75 -1.48 -5.44
N ALA A 63 -7.03 -2.39 -4.49
CA ALA A 63 -8.20 -2.30 -3.63
C ALA A 63 -8.20 -1.00 -2.79
N VAL A 64 -7.04 -0.62 -2.24
CA VAL A 64 -6.89 0.64 -1.51
C VAL A 64 -7.11 1.85 -2.44
N GLN A 65 -6.63 1.78 -3.69
CA GLN A 65 -6.86 2.84 -4.68
C GLN A 65 -8.34 3.01 -5.01
N VAL A 66 -9.06 1.91 -5.21
CA VAL A 66 -10.50 1.93 -5.46
C VAL A 66 -11.23 2.55 -4.28
N LEU A 67 -10.89 2.14 -3.06
CA LEU A 67 -11.50 2.70 -1.85
C LEU A 67 -11.26 4.21 -1.72
N GLU A 68 -10.03 4.68 -1.93
CA GLU A 68 -9.71 6.12 -1.90
C GLU A 68 -10.48 6.92 -2.96
N LEU A 69 -10.61 6.38 -4.18
CA LEU A 69 -11.39 7.01 -5.24
C LEU A 69 -12.88 7.10 -4.87
N LEU A 70 -13.43 6.04 -4.27
CA LEU A 70 -14.81 6.04 -3.78
C LEU A 70 -15.01 7.06 -2.66
N THR A 71 -14.07 7.16 -1.71
CA THR A 71 -14.13 8.16 -0.63
C THR A 71 -14.03 9.58 -1.19
N ALA A 72 -13.13 9.83 -2.14
CA ALA A 72 -13.00 11.12 -2.80
C ALA A 72 -14.27 11.50 -3.59
N ALA A 73 -14.87 10.54 -4.30
CA ALA A 73 -16.12 10.75 -5.03
C ALA A 73 -17.30 11.05 -4.09
N ALA A 74 -17.40 10.33 -2.96
CA ALA A 74 -18.43 10.59 -1.95
C ALA A 74 -18.28 11.99 -1.32
N ALA A 75 -17.05 12.38 -0.99
CA ALA A 75 -16.76 13.70 -0.44
C ALA A 75 -17.03 14.83 -1.46
N LEU A 76 -16.71 14.61 -2.74
CA LEU A 76 -17.03 15.54 -3.82
C LEU A 76 -18.54 15.66 -4.04
N TRP A 77 -19.25 14.53 -4.04
CA TRP A 77 -20.71 14.51 -4.14
C TRP A 77 -21.36 15.29 -2.98
N LEU A 78 -20.86 15.12 -1.75
CA LEU A 78 -21.31 15.87 -0.59
C LEU A 78 -21.05 17.37 -0.74
N ALA A 79 -19.85 17.76 -1.20
CA ALA A 79 -19.51 19.16 -1.47
C ALA A 79 -20.44 19.76 -2.54
N LEU A 80 -20.75 19.02 -3.60
CA LEU A 80 -21.69 19.46 -4.64
C LEU A 80 -23.13 19.56 -4.12
N ALA A 81 -23.54 18.67 -3.23
CA ALA A 81 -24.86 18.74 -2.59
C ALA A 81 -24.97 20.00 -1.71
N LEU A 82 -23.93 20.32 -0.94
CA LEU A 82 -23.85 21.56 -0.14
C LEU A 82 -23.86 22.82 -1.02
N LEU A 83 -23.17 22.79 -2.16
CA LEU A 83 -23.13 23.92 -3.10
C LEU A 83 -24.45 24.14 -3.87
N ARG A 84 -25.29 23.10 -3.98
CA ARG A 84 -26.58 23.15 -4.67
C ARG A 84 -27.74 23.64 -3.79
N GLY A 85 -27.58 23.62 -2.47
CA GLY A 85 -28.56 24.25 -1.58
C GLY A 85 -28.50 25.77 -1.68
N ASP A 86 -29.54 26.45 -1.21
CA ASP A 86 -29.54 27.92 -0.98
C ASP A 86 -28.66 28.32 0.23
N GLY A 87 -27.59 27.55 0.43
CA GLY A 87 -26.67 27.63 1.54
C GLY A 87 -25.98 28.98 1.65
N GLY A 88 -25.90 29.48 2.88
CA GLY A 88 -25.15 30.69 3.20
C GLY A 88 -23.65 30.55 2.90
N ALA A 89 -22.91 31.65 3.05
CA ALA A 89 -21.45 31.68 2.81
C ALA A 89 -20.68 30.57 3.56
N MET A 90 -21.16 30.18 4.74
CA MET A 90 -20.56 29.16 5.57
C MET A 90 -20.60 27.75 4.95
N GLU A 91 -21.68 27.39 4.23
CA GLU A 91 -21.79 26.09 3.55
C GLU A 91 -20.83 25.99 2.37
N ARG A 92 -20.63 27.11 1.66
CA ARG A 92 -19.65 27.20 0.57
C ARG A 92 -18.22 27.04 1.09
N ILE A 93 -17.91 27.65 2.25
CA ILE A 93 -16.61 27.48 2.91
C ILE A 93 -16.42 26.01 3.32
N THR A 94 -17.44 25.37 3.91
CA THR A 94 -17.39 23.93 4.25
C THR A 94 -17.09 23.08 3.02
N ALA A 95 -17.80 23.30 1.92
CA ALA A 95 -17.57 22.57 0.66
C ALA A 95 -16.12 22.76 0.15
N LEU A 96 -15.61 23.99 0.20
CA LEU A 96 -14.24 24.31 -0.22
C LEU A 96 -13.18 23.63 0.65
N VAL A 97 -13.39 23.60 1.97
CA VAL A 97 -12.53 22.88 2.92
C VAL A 97 -12.52 21.38 2.62
N ILE A 98 -13.69 20.76 2.43
CA ILE A 98 -13.80 19.33 2.10
C ILE A 98 -13.06 19.02 0.80
N VAL A 99 -13.31 19.80 -0.27
CA VAL A 99 -12.66 19.62 -1.56
C VAL A 99 -11.14 19.78 -1.44
N THR A 100 -10.67 20.76 -0.66
CA THR A 100 -9.24 20.99 -0.43
C THR A 100 -8.59 19.81 0.29
N LEU A 101 -9.21 19.31 1.37
CA LEU A 101 -8.71 18.14 2.10
C LEU A 101 -8.63 16.90 1.21
N VAL A 102 -9.67 16.66 0.40
CA VAL A 102 -9.71 15.55 -0.57
C VAL A 102 -8.62 15.70 -1.63
N ALA A 103 -8.45 16.90 -2.19
CA ALA A 103 -7.44 17.17 -3.20
C ALA A 103 -6.02 16.96 -2.64
N VAL A 104 -5.75 17.45 -1.43
CA VAL A 104 -4.46 17.25 -0.74
C VAL A 104 -4.20 15.78 -0.45
N ALA A 105 -5.21 15.05 0.04
CA ALA A 105 -5.09 13.61 0.29
C ALA A 105 -4.84 12.82 -1.00
N ALA A 106 -5.57 13.12 -2.07
CA ALA A 106 -5.40 12.48 -3.38
C ALA A 106 -4.02 12.79 -4.00
N ALA A 107 -3.60 14.06 -3.97
CA ALA A 107 -2.30 14.49 -4.48
C ALA A 107 -1.16 13.80 -3.74
N TYR A 108 -1.23 13.74 -2.40
CA TYR A 108 -0.25 13.03 -1.59
C TYR A 108 -0.26 11.51 -1.85
N GLY A 109 -1.44 10.92 -2.01
CA GLY A 109 -1.60 9.51 -2.37
C GLY A 109 -0.94 9.15 -3.70
N VAL A 110 -1.19 9.96 -4.74
CA VAL A 110 -0.58 9.80 -6.07
C VAL A 110 0.93 10.01 -6.01
N TRP A 111 1.39 11.07 -5.34
CA TRP A 111 2.81 11.37 -5.18
C TRP A 111 3.56 10.22 -4.50
N ASN A 112 3.03 9.71 -3.39
CA ASN A 112 3.67 8.64 -2.63
C ASN A 112 3.69 7.30 -3.40
N ARG A 113 2.74 7.09 -4.33
CA ARG A 113 2.65 5.86 -5.14
C ARG A 113 3.43 5.92 -6.44
N ARG A 114 3.94 7.08 -6.85
CA ARG A 114 4.71 7.24 -8.11
C ARG A 114 5.87 6.25 -8.24
N HIS A 115 6.44 5.80 -7.13
CA HIS A 115 7.56 4.86 -7.09
C HIS A 115 7.14 3.39 -6.87
N ALA A 116 5.87 3.12 -6.54
CA ALA A 116 5.40 1.77 -6.23
C ALA A 116 5.15 0.90 -7.48
N TRP A 117 4.91 1.53 -8.64
CA TRP A 117 4.47 0.84 -9.85
C TRP A 117 5.61 0.34 -10.75
N ARG A 118 6.85 0.80 -10.53
CA ARG A 118 7.99 0.35 -11.34
C ARG A 118 8.69 -0.80 -10.61
N VAL A 119 8.60 -2.01 -11.14
CA VAL A 119 9.47 -3.13 -10.74
C VAL A 119 10.81 -2.90 -11.44
N ARG A 120 11.83 -2.48 -10.70
CA ARG A 120 13.13 -2.11 -11.31
C ARG A 120 14.16 -3.22 -11.22
N ALA A 121 14.02 -4.12 -10.26
CA ALA A 121 15.06 -5.10 -9.98
C ALA A 121 14.87 -6.45 -10.70
N ARG A 122 15.94 -6.91 -11.35
CA ARG A 122 16.08 -8.27 -11.90
C ARG A 122 16.80 -9.23 -10.94
N THR A 123 17.39 -8.72 -9.85
CA THR A 123 18.18 -9.50 -8.88
C THR A 123 17.49 -9.59 -7.52
N PRO A 124 17.73 -10.66 -6.72
CA PRO A 124 17.17 -10.82 -5.38
C PRO A 124 17.46 -9.63 -4.45
N HIS A 125 18.71 -9.14 -4.42
CA HIS A 125 19.09 -7.95 -3.64
C HIS A 125 18.34 -6.70 -4.10
N GLY A 126 18.23 -6.48 -5.43
CA GLY A 126 17.48 -5.34 -5.94
C GLY A 126 15.99 -5.42 -5.57
N HIS A 127 15.42 -6.63 -5.54
CA HIS A 127 14.02 -6.80 -5.13
C HIS A 127 13.82 -6.45 -3.64
N LEU A 128 14.78 -6.84 -2.79
CA LEU A 128 14.77 -6.51 -1.37
C LEU A 128 14.90 -4.99 -1.14
N GLU A 129 15.76 -4.32 -1.90
CA GLU A 129 15.85 -2.85 -1.87
C GLU A 129 14.56 -2.15 -2.31
N ASP A 130 13.93 -2.63 -3.38
CA ASP A 130 12.64 -2.12 -3.84
C ASP A 130 11.55 -2.28 -2.76
N LEU A 131 11.52 -3.43 -2.08
CA LEU A 131 10.60 -3.68 -0.96
C LEU A 131 10.89 -2.75 0.24
N ARG A 132 12.17 -2.52 0.58
CA ARG A 132 12.57 -1.57 1.64
C ARG A 132 12.13 -0.15 1.30
N ARG A 133 12.36 0.31 0.06
CA ARG A 133 11.90 1.64 -0.41
C ARG A 133 10.39 1.79 -0.30
N ARG A 134 9.63 0.77 -0.72
CA ARG A 134 8.16 0.75 -0.59
C ARG A 134 7.71 0.79 0.88
N ASN A 135 8.37 0.06 1.77
CA ASN A 135 8.04 0.10 3.20
C ASN A 135 8.30 1.50 3.81
N ARG A 136 9.42 2.16 3.46
CA ARG A 136 9.69 3.56 3.87
C ARG A 136 8.61 4.52 3.39
N ALA A 137 8.20 4.42 2.12
CA ALA A 137 7.13 5.24 1.55
C ALA A 137 5.78 5.00 2.26
N ARG A 138 5.45 3.74 2.61
CA ARG A 138 4.25 3.41 3.42
C ARG A 138 4.30 4.04 4.80
N ARG A 139 5.46 4.03 5.48
CA ARG A 139 5.63 4.71 6.78
C ARG A 139 5.45 6.22 6.65
N GLY A 140 5.98 6.83 5.60
CA GLY A 140 5.77 8.26 5.30
C GLY A 140 4.29 8.59 5.15
N TYR A 141 3.56 7.80 4.38
CA TYR A 141 2.11 7.95 4.23
C TYR A 141 1.35 7.78 5.52
N LEU A 142 1.66 6.77 6.33
CA LEU A 142 1.01 6.60 7.63
C LEU A 142 1.19 7.83 8.54
N ARG A 143 2.40 8.42 8.58
CA ARG A 143 2.65 9.65 9.34
C ARG A 143 1.81 10.82 8.82
N PHE A 144 1.75 10.97 7.50
CA PHE A 144 0.91 11.99 6.88
C PHE A 144 -0.57 11.77 7.18
N SER A 145 -1.08 10.54 7.07
CA SER A 145 -2.48 10.22 7.39
C SER A 145 -2.80 10.46 8.86
N TYR A 146 -1.88 10.18 9.79
CA TYR A 146 -2.05 10.55 11.20
C TYR A 146 -2.11 12.07 11.37
N ALA A 147 -1.22 12.82 10.74
CA ALA A 147 -1.24 14.28 10.82
C ALA A 147 -2.52 14.87 10.22
N LEU A 148 -2.99 14.31 9.09
CA LEU A 148 -4.25 14.70 8.46
C LEU A 148 -5.45 14.42 9.38
N LEU A 149 -5.50 13.25 10.01
CA LEU A 149 -6.56 12.91 10.97
C LEU A 149 -6.57 13.86 12.17
N VAL A 150 -5.39 14.20 12.71
CA VAL A 150 -5.28 15.18 13.81
C VAL A 150 -5.76 16.56 13.36
N ALA A 151 -5.37 17.00 12.16
CA ALA A 151 -5.83 18.27 11.59
C ALA A 151 -7.34 18.28 11.37
N GLU A 152 -7.91 17.18 10.89
CA GLU A 152 -9.36 17.00 10.70
C GLU A 152 -10.11 17.11 12.04
N VAL A 153 -9.66 16.42 13.08
CA VAL A 153 -10.23 16.53 14.44
C VAL A 153 -10.15 17.96 14.96
N ALA A 154 -8.99 18.61 14.83
CA ALA A 154 -8.79 19.97 15.34
C ALA A 154 -9.69 20.98 14.62
N LEU A 155 -9.79 20.86 13.29
CA LEU A 155 -10.65 21.70 12.47
C LEU A 155 -12.14 21.50 12.83
N PHE A 156 -12.62 20.26 12.87
CA PHE A 156 -14.03 19.99 13.15
C PHE A 156 -14.41 20.28 14.59
N SER A 157 -13.49 20.16 15.55
CA SER A 157 -13.76 20.52 16.95
C SER A 157 -14.05 22.01 17.13
N VAL A 158 -13.46 22.88 16.31
CA VAL A 158 -13.75 24.32 16.30
C VAL A 158 -14.96 24.63 15.42
N TRP A 159 -15.12 23.92 14.29
CA TRP A 159 -16.15 24.20 13.30
C TRP A 159 -17.55 23.77 13.72
N ILE A 160 -17.69 22.59 14.34
CA ILE A 160 -19.00 22.03 14.74
C ILE A 160 -19.78 22.99 15.64
N PRO A 161 -19.19 23.57 16.72
CA PRO A 161 -19.91 24.51 17.57
C PRO A 161 -20.37 25.79 16.87
N LEU A 162 -19.66 26.23 15.82
CA LEU A 162 -20.02 27.42 15.06
C LEU A 162 -21.20 27.18 14.12
N GLN A 163 -21.35 25.96 13.61
CA GLN A 163 -22.41 25.60 12.66
C GLN A 163 -23.67 25.05 13.34
N ARG A 164 -23.50 24.23 14.39
CA ARG A 164 -24.60 23.50 15.02
C ARG A 164 -24.48 23.53 16.55
N PRO A 165 -24.70 24.70 17.18
CA PRO A 165 -24.59 24.84 18.64
C PRO A 165 -25.62 23.97 19.38
N ASP A 166 -26.73 23.61 18.75
CA ASP A 166 -27.79 22.82 19.39
C ASP A 166 -27.55 21.30 19.29
N GLU A 167 -26.66 20.86 18.40
CA GLU A 167 -26.39 19.44 18.10
C GLU A 167 -24.98 18.99 18.52
N LEU A 168 -24.36 19.68 19.48
CA LEU A 168 -22.96 19.42 19.86
C LEU A 168 -22.71 17.95 20.22
N VAL A 169 -23.58 17.36 21.04
CA VAL A 169 -23.39 15.98 21.54
C VAL A 169 -23.38 14.97 20.38
N SER A 170 -24.37 15.04 19.49
CA SER A 170 -24.45 14.12 18.35
C SER A 170 -23.34 14.36 17.33
N ALA A 171 -22.99 15.62 17.07
CA ALA A 171 -21.91 15.98 16.15
C ALA A 171 -20.52 15.53 16.67
N PHE A 172 -20.24 15.73 17.96
CA PHE A 172 -19.00 15.23 18.57
C PHE A 172 -18.97 13.70 18.69
N ALA A 173 -20.11 13.04 18.97
CA ALA A 173 -20.17 11.59 18.96
C ALA A 173 -19.88 11.01 17.57
N PHE A 174 -20.43 11.64 16.51
CA PHE A 174 -20.14 11.26 15.14
C PHE A 174 -18.66 11.47 14.79
N LEU A 175 -18.10 12.64 15.13
CA LEU A 175 -16.68 12.92 14.92
C LEU A 175 -15.78 11.90 15.65
N ALA A 176 -16.10 11.59 16.91
CA ALA A 176 -15.35 10.61 17.69
C ALA A 176 -15.42 9.20 17.07
N LEU A 177 -16.60 8.78 16.58
CA LEU A 177 -16.77 7.50 15.91
C LEU A 177 -16.00 7.44 14.59
N TRP A 178 -16.09 8.48 13.77
CA TRP A 178 -15.37 8.60 12.50
C TRP A 178 -13.85 8.58 12.70
N CYS A 179 -13.35 9.45 13.58
CA CYS A 179 -11.91 9.56 13.84
C CYS A 179 -11.38 8.33 14.59
N GLY A 180 -12.17 7.74 15.49
CA GLY A 180 -11.84 6.49 16.15
C GLY A 180 -11.69 5.33 15.17
N ALA A 181 -12.62 5.18 14.23
CA ALA A 181 -12.54 4.19 13.16
C ALA A 181 -11.30 4.42 12.27
N GLY A 182 -11.06 5.66 11.83
CA GLY A 182 -9.87 6.03 11.06
C GLY A 182 -8.58 5.71 11.80
N PHE A 183 -8.49 6.05 13.07
CA PHE A 183 -7.34 5.78 13.93
C PHE A 183 -7.06 4.27 14.08
N LEU A 184 -8.09 3.45 14.29
CA LEU A 184 -7.95 1.99 14.39
C LEU A 184 -7.44 1.38 13.08
N VAL A 185 -7.91 1.87 11.93
CA VAL A 185 -7.40 1.45 10.62
C VAL A 185 -5.92 1.82 10.47
N LEU A 186 -5.53 3.04 10.81
CA LEU A 186 -4.13 3.48 10.75
C LEU A 186 -3.23 2.68 11.70
N LEU A 187 -3.71 2.35 12.91
CA LEU A 187 -2.99 1.48 13.84
C LEU A 187 -2.75 0.09 13.26
N ARG A 188 -3.79 -0.52 12.69
CA ARG A 188 -3.67 -1.85 12.06
C ARG A 188 -2.68 -1.82 10.92
N LEU A 189 -2.72 -0.80 10.06
CA LEU A 189 -1.78 -0.63 8.96
C LEU A 189 -0.35 -0.43 9.46
N ASN A 190 -0.15 0.36 10.52
CA ASN A 190 1.17 0.56 11.14
C ASN A 190 1.76 -0.75 11.68
N VAL A 191 0.95 -1.58 12.35
CA VAL A 191 1.40 -2.91 12.81
C VAL A 191 1.84 -3.78 11.63
N VAL A 192 1.06 -3.81 10.55
CA VAL A 192 1.41 -4.57 9.34
C VAL A 192 2.72 -4.08 8.73
N VAL A 193 2.87 -2.76 8.56
CA VAL A 193 4.08 -2.16 7.98
C VAL A 193 5.31 -2.40 8.85
N ARG A 194 5.17 -2.39 10.18
CA ARG A 194 6.25 -2.73 11.12
C ARG A 194 6.67 -4.19 11.02
N ARG A 195 5.70 -5.12 10.97
CA ARG A 195 5.97 -6.55 10.79
C ARG A 195 6.66 -6.81 9.45
N GLU A 196 6.19 -6.20 8.36
CA GLU A 196 6.83 -6.31 7.05
C GLU A 196 8.28 -5.81 7.09
N ALA A 197 8.56 -4.71 7.80
CA ALA A 197 9.93 -4.20 7.92
C ALA A 197 10.86 -5.19 8.64
N GLN A 198 10.39 -5.79 9.74
CA GLN A 198 11.14 -6.84 10.46
C GLN A 198 11.39 -8.07 9.58
N THR A 199 10.39 -8.49 8.79
CA THR A 199 10.58 -9.60 7.83
C THR A 199 11.63 -9.24 6.78
N LEU A 200 11.64 -8.01 6.28
CA LEU A 200 12.64 -7.56 5.30
C LEU A 200 14.06 -7.45 5.88
N GLU A 201 14.18 -7.13 7.17
CA GLU A 201 15.46 -7.12 7.88
C GLU A 201 16.00 -8.55 8.06
N ARG A 202 15.14 -9.51 8.44
CA ARG A 202 15.52 -10.93 8.55
C ARG A 202 15.96 -11.52 7.22
N LEU A 203 15.18 -11.30 6.15
CA LEU A 203 15.51 -11.80 4.81
C LEU A 203 16.81 -11.20 4.26
N ALA A 204 17.14 -9.97 4.64
CA ALA A 204 18.42 -9.38 4.27
C ALA A 204 19.58 -10.03 5.01
N ALA A 205 19.42 -10.27 6.31
CA ALA A 205 20.43 -10.97 7.10
C ALA A 205 20.67 -12.40 6.56
N GLU A 206 19.63 -13.10 6.13
CA GLU A 206 19.74 -14.43 5.49
C GLU A 206 20.41 -14.39 4.12
N LEU A 207 20.23 -13.32 3.34
CA LEU A 207 20.88 -13.15 2.03
C LEU A 207 22.34 -12.68 2.12
N ASP A 208 22.73 -12.01 3.20
CA ASP A 208 24.09 -11.52 3.43
C ASP A 208 25.00 -12.59 4.07
N VAL A 209 24.48 -13.78 4.41
CA VAL A 209 25.32 -14.92 4.86
C VAL A 209 26.09 -15.46 3.66
N PRO A 210 27.44 -15.43 3.66
CA PRO A 210 28.24 -15.98 2.57
C PRO A 210 28.02 -17.49 2.45
N ASP A 211 27.89 -17.99 1.21
CA ASP A 211 27.57 -19.39 0.88
C ASP A 211 28.50 -20.43 1.55
N ASP A 212 29.69 -20.04 1.98
CA ASP A 212 30.69 -20.91 2.63
C ASP A 212 30.30 -21.36 4.04
N GLU A 213 29.42 -20.65 4.76
CA GLU A 213 28.87 -21.11 6.06
C GLU A 213 27.58 -21.93 5.89
N ALA A 214 26.92 -21.84 4.74
CA ALA A 214 25.66 -22.52 4.49
C ALA A 214 25.85 -24.01 4.15
N ALA A 215 27.07 -24.45 3.85
CA ALA A 215 27.43 -25.81 3.45
C ALA A 215 28.23 -26.61 4.50
N ARG A 216 28.43 -26.06 5.71
CA ARG A 216 28.95 -26.79 6.89
C ARG A 216 27.83 -27.14 7.84
#